data_AF-A0A812XXE7-F1
#
_entry.id   AF-A0A812XXE7-F1
#
_cell.length_a   1.000
_cell.length_b   1.000
_cell.length_c   1.000
_cell.angle_alpha   90.00
_cell.angle_beta   90.00
_cell.angle_gamma   90.00
#
_symmetry.space_group_name_H-M   'P 1'
#
loop_
_entity.id
_entity.type
_entity.pdbx_description
1 polymer ?
#
loop_
_entity_poly.entity_id
_entity_poly.type
_entity_poly.pdbx_seq_one_letter_code
_entity_poly.pdbx_strand_id
1 'polypeptide(L)'
;VHIPVAVFFVVFFFGHHLRSGPQMWLDKLCIHQTRQDLKEKGLKALPEIVTLSDRMLILWDPEYFERLWCCAEVAIFCSTKSGADQVDFVPLWMAPWVLSTVLAQ
;
A
#
# COMPACT_ATOMS: atom_id res chain seq x y z
N VAL A 1 -19.09 18.78 -18.64
CA VAL A 1 -17.83 18.62 -17.88
C VAL A 1 -18.06 18.02 -16.50
N HIS A 2 -19.18 18.31 -15.82
CA HIS A 2 -19.43 17.82 -14.44
C HIS A 2 -19.81 16.33 -14.28
N ILE A 3 -20.37 15.67 -15.30
CA ILE A 3 -20.84 14.27 -15.15
C ILE A 3 -19.69 13.30 -14.84
N PRO A 4 -18.55 13.28 -15.57
CA PRO A 4 -17.42 12.41 -15.24
C PRO A 4 -16.83 12.66 -13.85
N VAL A 5 -16.75 13.92 -13.43
CA VAL A 5 -16.26 14.31 -12.09
C VAL A 5 -17.19 13.82 -10.99
N ALA A 6 -18.51 14.00 -11.17
CA ALA A 6 -19.51 13.49 -10.24
C ALA A 6 -19.46 11.95 -10.15
N VAL A 7 -19.34 11.25 -11.28
CA VAL A 7 -19.17 9.80 -11.32
C VAL A 7 -17.90 9.37 -10.59
N PHE A 8 -16.77 10.06 -10.80
CA PHE A 8 -15.52 9.79 -10.09
C PHE A 8 -15.71 9.85 -8.57
N PHE A 9 -16.29 10.94 -8.04
CA PHE A 9 -16.49 11.07 -6.59
C PHE A 9 -17.48 10.04 -6.03
N VAL A 10 -18.55 9.73 -6.76
CA VAL A 10 -19.49 8.67 -6.34
C VAL A 10 -18.77 7.32 -6.26
N VAL A 11 -17.97 6.96 -7.26
CA VAL A 11 -17.21 5.70 -7.25
C VAL A 11 -16.09 5.73 -6.20
N PHE A 12 -15.40 6.85 -6.01
CA PHE A 12 -14.33 6.98 -5.02
C PHE A 12 -14.85 6.77 -3.59
N PHE A 13 -15.94 7.44 -3.22
CA PHE A 13 -16.49 7.33 -1.88
C PHE A 13 -17.34 6.08 -1.65
N PHE A 14 -18.10 5.62 -2.64
CA PHE A 14 -19.07 4.52 -2.45
C PHE A 14 -18.73 3.23 -3.20
N GLY A 15 -17.75 3.24 -4.11
CA GLY A 15 -17.39 2.07 -4.91
C GLY A 15 -16.90 0.89 -4.07
N HIS A 16 -16.27 1.16 -2.93
CA HIS A 16 -15.84 0.13 -1.97
C HIS A 16 -17.00 -0.63 -1.32
N HIS A 17 -18.22 -0.07 -1.29
CA HIS A 17 -19.42 -0.79 -0.83
C HIS A 17 -19.97 -1.77 -1.89
N LEU A 18 -19.70 -1.50 -3.17
CA LEU A 18 -20.20 -2.31 -4.29
C LEU A 18 -19.23 -3.42 -4.71
N ARG A 19 -17.94 -3.27 -4.39
CA ARG A 19 -16.91 -4.28 -4.66
C ARG A 19 -15.98 -4.40 -3.47
N SER A 20 -15.73 -5.64 -3.05
CA SER A 20 -14.59 -5.92 -2.18
C SER A 20 -13.32 -5.64 -2.98
N GLY A 21 -12.51 -4.68 -2.52
CA GLY A 21 -11.17 -4.47 -3.03
C GLY A 21 -10.24 -5.65 -2.70
N PRO A 22 -8.97 -5.60 -3.15
CA PRO A 22 -7.98 -6.58 -2.73
C PRO A 22 -7.81 -6.53 -1.20
N GLN A 23 -7.48 -7.69 -0.61
CA GLN A 23 -7.05 -7.73 0.79
C GLN A 23 -5.66 -7.10 0.87
N MET A 24 -5.52 -6.05 1.67
CA MET A 24 -4.28 -5.32 1.84
C MET A 24 -3.79 -5.46 3.26
N TRP A 25 -2.48 -5.67 3.40
CA TRP A 25 -1.79 -5.59 4.68
C TRP A 25 -0.95 -4.32 4.69
N LEU A 26 -1.06 -3.56 5.78
CA LEU A 26 -0.28 -2.34 6.00
C LEU A 26 0.30 -2.40 7.41
N ASP A 27 1.62 -2.39 7.51
CA ASP A 27 2.40 -2.50 8.74
C ASP A 27 1.83 -1.65 9.89
N LYS A 28 1.55 -0.38 9.62
CA LYS A 28 1.12 0.61 10.60
C LYS A 28 -0.29 0.36 11.13
N LEU A 29 -1.13 -0.33 10.35
CA LEU A 29 -2.49 -0.69 10.73
C LEU A 29 -2.57 -2.08 11.37
N CYS A 30 -1.72 -3.01 10.92
CA CYS A 30 -1.79 -4.40 11.33
C CYS A 30 -0.87 -4.74 12.50
N ILE A 31 0.19 -3.95 12.73
CA ILE A 31 1.10 -4.10 13.87
C ILE A 31 0.71 -3.08 14.94
N HIS A 32 0.61 -3.54 16.19
CA HIS A 32 0.28 -2.66 17.30
C HIS A 32 1.38 -1.61 17.51
N GLN A 33 1.03 -0.32 17.51
CA GLN A 33 2.02 0.77 17.57
C GLN A 33 2.39 1.19 19.01
N THR A 34 1.43 1.12 19.94
CA THR A 34 1.61 1.63 21.32
C THR A 34 2.08 0.59 22.33
N ARG A 35 1.57 -0.64 22.24
CA ARG A 35 1.90 -1.74 23.16
C ARG A 35 3.12 -2.50 22.66
N GLN A 36 4.20 -2.41 23.40
CA GLN A 36 5.49 -3.02 23.09
C GLN A 36 5.38 -4.55 22.88
N ASP A 37 4.67 -5.23 23.78
CA ASP A 37 4.52 -6.69 23.78
C ASP A 37 3.82 -7.21 22.51
N LEU A 38 2.82 -6.47 22.02
CA LEU A 38 2.09 -6.81 20.80
C LEU A 38 2.85 -6.36 19.55
N LYS A 39 3.59 -5.26 19.63
CA LYS A 39 4.46 -4.80 18.55
C LYS A 39 5.54 -5.83 18.22
N GLU A 40 6.19 -6.37 19.25
CA GLU A 40 7.22 -7.40 19.09
C GLU A 40 6.66 -8.67 18.47
N LYS A 41 5.44 -9.09 18.87
CA LYS A 41 4.76 -10.23 18.25
C LYS A 41 4.45 -9.97 16.78
N GLY A 42 3.92 -8.79 16.45
CA GLY A 42 3.64 -8.40 15.07
C GLY A 42 4.90 -8.36 14.20
N LEU A 43 6.00 -7.83 14.74
CA LEU A 43 7.29 -7.78 14.04
C LEU A 43 7.86 -9.18 13.77
N LYS A 44 7.71 -10.11 14.71
CA LYS A 44 8.13 -11.52 14.52
C LYS A 44 7.33 -12.23 13.43
N ALA A 45 6.06 -11.86 13.26
CA ALA A 45 5.19 -12.42 12.22
C ALA A 45 5.36 -11.75 10.85
N LEU A 46 6.11 -10.64 10.75
CA LEU A 46 6.25 -9.86 9.52
C LEU A 46 6.77 -10.72 8.34
N PRO A 47 7.82 -11.54 8.49
CA PRO A 47 8.30 -12.34 7.37
C PRO A 47 7.22 -13.29 6.83
N GLU A 48 6.47 -13.95 7.73
CA GLU A 48 5.38 -14.86 7.37
C GLU A 48 4.27 -14.13 6.60
N ILE A 49 3.92 -12.91 7.00
CA ILE A 49 2.89 -12.14 6.30
C ILE A 49 3.36 -11.72 4.91
N VAL A 50 4.62 -11.29 4.79
CA VAL A 50 5.23 -10.90 3.51
C VAL A 50 5.30 -12.09 2.56
N THR A 51 5.61 -13.30 3.05
CA THR A 51 5.64 -14.52 2.21
C THR A 51 4.25 -14.95 1.74
N LEU A 52 3.21 -14.73 2.55
CA LEU A 52 1.82 -15.01 2.23
C LEU A 52 1.18 -13.98 1.27
N SER A 53 1.78 -12.80 1.14
CA SER A 53 1.27 -11.75 0.24
C SER A 53 1.50 -12.14 -1.23
N ASP A 54 0.50 -11.91 -2.10
CA ASP A 54 0.62 -12.22 -3.53
C ASP A 54 1.45 -11.18 -4.29
N ARG A 55 1.38 -9.92 -3.86
CA ARG A 55 2.04 -8.78 -4.50
C ARG A 55 2.48 -7.77 -3.44
N MET A 56 3.52 -7.00 -3.75
CA MET A 56 4.01 -5.92 -2.90
C MET A 56 3.79 -4.58 -3.59
N LEU A 57 3.06 -3.68 -2.93
CA LEU A 57 2.82 -2.33 -3.42
C LEU A 57 3.77 -1.35 -2.72
N ILE A 58 4.69 -0.74 -3.49
CA ILE A 58 5.61 0.28 -3.02
C ILE A 58 5.05 1.66 -3.37
N LEU A 59 4.71 2.43 -2.35
CA LEU A 59 4.39 3.85 -2.50
C LEU A 59 5.70 4.63 -2.61
N TRP A 60 6.07 4.93 -3.85
CA TRP A 60 7.40 5.40 -4.21
C TRP A 60 7.59 6.89 -3.91
N ASP A 61 8.63 7.17 -3.10
CA ASP A 61 9.31 8.46 -2.94
C ASP A 61 10.84 8.24 -2.95
N PRO A 62 11.65 9.29 -3.17
CA PRO A 62 13.10 9.20 -3.11
C PRO A 62 13.63 8.64 -1.77
N GLU A 63 12.94 8.89 -0.67
CA GLU A 63 13.32 8.50 0.69
C GLU A 63 12.87 7.06 1.05
N TYR A 64 12.24 6.33 0.15
CA TYR A 64 11.65 5.01 0.44
C TYR A 64 12.70 4.01 0.89
N PHE A 65 13.80 3.92 0.15
CA PHE A 65 14.91 3.02 0.44
C PHE A 65 15.91 3.55 1.48
N GLU A 66 15.69 4.75 2.02
CA GLU A 66 16.45 5.22 3.19
C GLU A 66 15.89 4.63 4.49
N ARG A 67 14.63 4.18 4.46
CA ARG A 67 13.94 3.58 5.61
C ARG A 67 14.28 2.10 5.71
N LEU A 68 15.03 1.74 6.75
CA LEU A 68 15.48 0.36 7.00
C LEU A 68 14.33 -0.67 6.97
N TRP A 69 13.15 -0.30 7.50
CA TRP A 69 11.98 -1.19 7.54
C TRP A 69 11.49 -1.53 6.14
N CYS A 70 11.34 -0.52 5.28
CA CYS A 70 10.91 -0.69 3.90
C CYS A 70 11.90 -1.58 3.12
N CYS A 71 13.20 -1.38 3.32
CA CYS A 71 14.24 -2.21 2.71
C CYS A 71 14.17 -3.67 3.18
N ALA A 72 13.93 -3.91 4.47
CA ALA A 72 13.80 -5.25 5.02
C ALA A 72 12.58 -5.99 4.42
N GLU A 73 11.43 -5.33 4.31
CA GLU A 73 10.22 -5.88 3.70
C GLU A 73 10.45 -6.27 2.24
N VAL A 74 11.06 -5.38 1.45
CA VAL A 74 11.39 -5.65 0.04
C VAL A 74 12.37 -6.81 -0.08
N ALA A 75 13.40 -6.86 0.77
CA ALA A 75 14.38 -7.95 0.75
C ALA A 75 13.74 -9.30 1.11
N ILE A 76 12.84 -9.35 2.10
CA ILE A 76 12.10 -10.56 2.47
C ILE A 76 11.17 -10.98 1.33
N PHE A 77 10.42 -10.05 0.74
CA PHE A 77 9.51 -10.33 -0.36
C PHE A 77 10.26 -10.90 -1.57
N CYS A 78 11.30 -10.21 -2.03
CA CYS A 78 12.10 -10.61 -3.20
C CYS A 78 12.94 -11.87 -2.98
N SER A 79 13.30 -12.21 -1.73
CA SER A 79 14.02 -13.46 -1.44
C SER A 79 13.09 -14.68 -1.34
N THR A 80 11.82 -14.47 -0.97
CA THR A 80 10.85 -15.55 -0.86
C THR A 80 10.09 -15.78 -2.17
N LYS A 81 9.70 -14.70 -2.86
CA LYS A 81 9.07 -14.76 -4.18
C LYS A 81 10.15 -14.88 -5.25
N SER A 82 9.80 -15.38 -6.43
CA SER A 82 10.72 -15.58 -7.56
C SER A 82 11.14 -14.26 -8.23
N GLY A 83 11.57 -13.26 -7.46
CA GLY A 83 12.06 -11.97 -7.94
C GLY A 83 11.08 -10.80 -7.77
N ALA A 84 11.34 -9.73 -8.52
CA ALA A 84 10.68 -8.43 -8.40
C ALA A 84 9.41 -8.27 -9.28
N ASP A 85 9.03 -9.29 -10.06
CA ASP A 85 7.90 -9.22 -10.99
C ASP A 85 6.54 -8.98 -10.29
N GLN A 86 6.45 -9.30 -9.00
CA GLN A 86 5.27 -9.11 -8.18
C GLN A 86 5.31 -7.81 -7.35
N VAL A 87 6.26 -6.92 -7.63
CA VAL A 87 6.39 -5.62 -6.97
C VAL A 87 5.85 -4.52 -7.87
N ASP A 88 4.86 -3.78 -7.39
CA ASP A 88 4.30 -2.60 -8.06
C ASP A 88 4.84 -1.32 -7.44
N PHE A 89 5.33 -0.39 -8.27
CA PHE A 89 5.70 0.95 -7.83
C PHE A 89 4.60 1.95 -8.19
N VAL A 90 4.09 2.65 -7.18
CA VAL A 90 3.12 3.74 -7.36
C VAL A 90 3.72 5.04 -6.83
N PRO A 91 4.03 6.00 -7.72
CA PRO A 91 4.56 7.29 -7.31
C PRO A 91 3.59 8.07 -6.42
N LEU A 92 4.07 8.59 -5.29
CA LEU A 92 3.24 9.32 -4.34
C LEU A 92 2.64 10.62 -4.90
N TRP A 93 3.25 11.23 -5.93
CA TRP A 93 2.71 12.40 -6.62
C TRP A 93 1.49 12.08 -7.50
N MET A 94 1.25 10.81 -7.83
CA MET A 94 0.16 10.43 -8.74
C MET A 94 -1.21 10.76 -8.15
N ALA A 95 -1.46 10.41 -6.89
CA ALA A 95 -2.73 10.65 -6.22
C ALA A 95 -3.12 12.15 -6.16
N PRO A 96 -2.25 13.07 -5.66
CA PRO A 96 -2.59 14.50 -5.65
C PRO A 96 -2.71 15.08 -7.06
N TRP A 97 -1.95 14.58 -8.03
CA TRP A 97 -2.08 15.00 -9.43
C TRP A 97 -3.44 14.61 -10.03
N VAL A 98 -3.88 13.35 -9.84
CA VAL A 98 -5.21 12.89 -10.27
C VAL A 98 -6.31 13.73 -9.60
N LEU A 99 -6.21 13.97 -8.29
CA LEU A 99 -7.22 14.78 -7.60
C LEU A 99 -7.25 16.22 -8.12
N SER A 100 -6.09 16.83 -8.35
CA SER A 100 -6.00 18.21 -8.85
C SER A 100 -6.56 18.34 -10.27
N THR A 101 -6.28 17.37 -11.14
CA THR A 101 -6.79 17.37 -12.52
C THR A 101 -8.30 17.12 -12.58
N VAL A 102 -8.84 16.28 -11.70
CA VAL A 102 -10.29 16.06 -11.57
C VAL A 102 -11.02 17.29 -11.03
N LEU A 103 -10.43 18.01 -10.07
CA LEU A 103 -11.03 19.21 -9.48
C LEU A 103 -10.94 20.46 -10.37
N ALA A 104 -9.97 20.50 -11.30
CA ALA A 104 -9.76 21.62 -12.20
C ALA A 104 -10.68 21.61 -13.45
N GLN A 105 -11.55 20.60 -13.59
CA GLN A 105 -12.50 20.43 -14.71
C GLN A 105 -13.92 20.87 -14.33
#